data_AF-A0A957A6T2-F1
#
_entry.id   AF-A0A957A6T2-F1
#
_cell.length_a   1.000
_cell.length_b   1.000
_cell.length_c   1.000
_cell.angle_alpha   90.00
_cell.angle_beta   90.00
_cell.angle_gamma   90.00
#
_symmetry.space_group_name_H-M   'P 1'
#
loop_
_entity.id
_entity.type
_entity.pdbx_description
1 polymer ?
#
loop_
_entity_poly.entity_id
_entity_poly.type
_entity_poly.pdbx_seq_one_letter_code
_entity_poly.pdbx_strand_id
1 'polypeptide(L)'
;MPDPDPVAEAVPRIIEANQAARAELMEAVDALSPERRQERWFGEWSIHDVIAHLYEWQNGYAHALERMARGERPEIPDYDPQGGDDAFNALASERNRHLPWEELMAHLRAARERHEAAVKNLVGRLPAERFEEGRTARNLSDTAGHDREHIEPILQWRREQQI
;
A
#
# COMPACT_ATOMS: atom_id res chain seq x y z
N MET A 1 22.94 10.92 28.04
CA MET A 1 22.51 9.81 27.17
C MET A 1 22.39 10.39 25.77
N PRO A 2 22.74 9.67 24.68
CA PRO A 2 22.42 10.15 23.35
C PRO A 2 20.90 10.32 23.21
N ASP A 3 20.47 11.30 22.43
CA ASP A 3 19.06 11.45 22.09
C ASP A 3 18.56 10.19 21.38
N PRO A 4 17.30 9.78 21.59
CA PRO A 4 16.72 8.62 20.93
C PRO A 4 16.72 8.80 19.41
N ASP A 5 16.99 7.71 18.67
CA ASP A 5 16.97 7.71 17.20
C ASP A 5 15.57 8.11 16.70
N PRO A 6 15.41 9.27 16.02
CA PRO A 6 14.11 9.73 15.55
C PRO A 6 13.41 8.74 14.61
N VAL A 7 14.18 7.93 13.86
CA VAL A 7 13.63 6.86 13.02
C VAL A 7 13.02 5.76 13.89
N ALA A 8 13.69 5.38 14.97
CA ALA A 8 13.22 4.37 15.92
C ALA A 8 11.94 4.80 16.66
N GLU A 9 11.76 6.11 16.92
CA GLU A 9 10.53 6.65 17.51
C GLU A 9 9.37 6.78 16.51
N ALA A 10 9.68 7.04 15.25
CA ALA A 10 8.67 7.26 14.21
C ALA A 10 8.10 5.94 13.66
N VAL A 11 8.94 4.93 13.47
CA VAL A 11 8.56 3.65 12.84
C VAL A 11 7.37 2.96 13.52
N PRO A 12 7.30 2.81 14.85
CA PRO A 12 6.16 2.16 15.51
C PRO A 12 4.83 2.88 15.22
N ARG A 13 4.83 4.23 15.23
CA ARG A 13 3.62 5.03 14.95
C ARG A 13 3.17 4.90 13.51
N ILE A 14 4.10 4.87 12.56
CA ILE A 14 3.79 4.62 11.14
C ILE A 14 3.16 3.24 10.97
N ILE A 15 3.75 2.22 11.59
CA ILE A 15 3.25 0.85 11.48
C ILE A 15 1.85 0.73 12.07
N GLU A 16 1.61 1.33 13.24
CA GLU A 16 0.28 1.37 13.86
C GLU A 16 -0.74 2.07 12.96
N ALA A 17 -0.39 3.23 12.39
CA ALA A 17 -1.27 3.95 11.47
C ALA A 17 -1.58 3.15 10.20
N ASN A 18 -0.59 2.49 9.61
CA ASN A 18 -0.76 1.62 8.45
C ASN A 18 -1.66 0.42 8.80
N GLN A 19 -1.43 -0.24 9.93
CA GLN A 19 -2.22 -1.39 10.38
C GLN A 19 -3.69 -1.00 10.62
N ALA A 20 -3.94 0.15 11.24
CA ALA A 20 -5.29 0.68 11.43
C ALA A 20 -5.98 0.93 10.08
N ALA A 21 -5.35 1.66 9.16
CA ALA A 21 -5.91 1.94 7.84
C ALA A 21 -6.18 0.67 7.02
N ARG A 22 -5.27 -0.32 7.10
CA ARG A 22 -5.45 -1.64 6.47
C ARG A 22 -6.68 -2.35 7.03
N ALA A 23 -6.88 -2.35 8.34
CA ALA A 23 -8.04 -2.96 8.98
C ALA A 23 -9.34 -2.26 8.57
N GLU A 24 -9.38 -0.92 8.61
CA GLU A 24 -10.51 -0.10 8.16
C GLU A 24 -10.90 -0.43 6.69
N LEU A 25 -9.90 -0.58 5.81
CA LEU A 25 -10.14 -0.97 4.42
C LEU A 25 -10.68 -2.41 4.30
N MET A 26 -10.15 -3.36 5.07
CA MET A 26 -10.65 -4.75 5.04
C MET A 26 -12.11 -4.81 5.50
N GLU A 27 -12.48 -4.09 6.55
CA GLU A 27 -13.88 -3.97 6.98
C GLU A 27 -14.79 -3.41 5.88
N ALA A 28 -14.28 -2.50 5.06
CA ALA A 28 -15.04 -1.94 3.93
C ALA A 28 -15.31 -2.98 2.82
N VAL A 29 -14.41 -3.96 2.62
CA VAL A 29 -14.48 -4.91 1.48
C VAL A 29 -14.91 -6.33 1.84
N ASP A 30 -14.71 -6.79 3.07
CA ASP A 30 -14.90 -8.21 3.45
C ASP A 30 -16.34 -8.71 3.28
N ALA A 31 -17.32 -7.82 3.49
CA ALA A 31 -18.74 -8.14 3.38
C ALA A 31 -19.26 -8.27 1.92
N LEU A 32 -18.45 -7.92 0.93
CA LEU A 32 -18.88 -7.90 -0.47
C LEU A 32 -18.96 -9.32 -1.05
N SER A 33 -20.00 -9.61 -1.82
CA SER A 33 -20.10 -10.87 -2.57
C SER A 33 -19.10 -10.92 -3.73
N PRO A 34 -18.78 -12.12 -4.27
CA PRO A 34 -17.90 -12.24 -5.44
C PRO A 34 -18.35 -11.39 -6.63
N GLU A 35 -19.65 -11.30 -6.89
CA GLU A 35 -20.22 -10.52 -7.98
C GLU A 35 -19.98 -9.02 -7.77
N ARG A 36 -20.20 -8.54 -6.55
CA ARG A 36 -19.98 -7.14 -6.17
C ARG A 36 -18.49 -6.75 -6.24
N ARG A 37 -17.58 -7.69 -5.93
CA ARG A 37 -16.13 -7.44 -6.04
C ARG A 37 -15.68 -7.17 -7.48
N GLN A 38 -16.40 -7.69 -8.47
CA GLN A 38 -16.11 -7.57 -9.90
C GLN A 38 -16.88 -6.44 -10.59
N GLU A 39 -17.86 -5.85 -9.91
CA GLU A 39 -18.68 -4.76 -10.45
C GLU A 39 -17.85 -3.49 -10.59
N ARG A 40 -17.95 -2.82 -11.74
CA ARG A 40 -17.34 -1.51 -11.96
C ARG A 40 -18.19 -0.42 -11.33
N TRP A 41 -17.56 0.41 -10.52
CA TRP A 41 -18.25 1.50 -9.83
C TRP A 41 -17.36 2.74 -9.66
N PHE A 42 -16.04 2.56 -9.60
CA PHE A 42 -15.07 3.64 -9.48
C PHE A 42 -14.46 3.95 -10.85
N GLY A 43 -15.25 4.60 -11.70
CA GLY A 43 -14.91 4.72 -13.13
C GLY A 43 -14.88 3.34 -13.79
N GLU A 44 -13.73 2.94 -14.33
CA GLU A 44 -13.55 1.62 -14.95
C GLU A 44 -13.16 0.52 -13.96
N TRP A 45 -12.93 0.88 -12.69
CA TRP A 45 -12.39 -0.05 -11.69
C TRP A 45 -13.47 -0.74 -10.88
N SER A 46 -13.24 -2.02 -10.65
CA SER A 46 -13.92 -2.84 -9.66
C SER A 46 -13.17 -2.84 -8.32
N ILE A 47 -13.75 -3.44 -7.29
CA ILE A 47 -13.05 -3.67 -6.01
C ILE A 47 -11.84 -4.61 -6.23
N HIS A 48 -11.94 -5.56 -7.15
CA HIS A 48 -10.80 -6.41 -7.54
C HIS A 48 -9.64 -5.57 -8.08
N ASP A 49 -9.92 -4.60 -8.96
CA ASP A 49 -8.90 -3.66 -9.47
C ASP A 49 -8.33 -2.77 -8.35
N VAL A 50 -9.16 -2.35 -7.40
CA VAL A 50 -8.73 -1.61 -6.21
C VAL A 50 -7.74 -2.45 -5.38
N ILE A 51 -8.04 -3.72 -5.12
CA ILE A 51 -7.10 -4.56 -4.36
C ILE A 51 -5.83 -4.88 -5.17
N ALA A 52 -5.95 -5.06 -6.49
CA ALA A 52 -4.83 -5.30 -7.39
C ALA A 52 -3.80 -4.16 -7.39
N HIS A 53 -4.25 -2.90 -7.50
CA HIS A 53 -3.32 -1.77 -7.46
C HIS A 53 -2.68 -1.62 -6.07
N LEU A 54 -3.45 -1.78 -4.98
CA LEU A 54 -2.90 -1.69 -3.62
C LEU A 54 -1.82 -2.75 -3.39
N TYR A 55 -2.04 -3.97 -3.90
CA TYR A 55 -1.04 -5.03 -3.84
C TYR A 55 0.26 -4.63 -4.55
N GLU A 56 0.20 -4.20 -5.81
CA GLU A 56 1.40 -3.87 -6.59
C GLU A 56 2.16 -2.67 -6.00
N TRP A 57 1.47 -1.62 -5.58
CA TRP A 57 2.10 -0.50 -4.88
C TRP A 57 2.75 -0.92 -3.57
N GLN A 58 2.06 -1.73 -2.75
CA GLN A 58 2.60 -2.19 -1.48
C GLN A 58 3.86 -3.03 -1.68
N ASN A 59 3.86 -3.92 -2.68
CA ASN A 59 5.02 -4.73 -3.04
C ASN A 59 6.17 -3.88 -3.59
N GLY A 60 5.85 -2.88 -4.42
CA GLY A 60 6.79 -1.90 -4.94
C GLY A 60 7.46 -1.08 -3.86
N TYR A 61 6.69 -0.55 -2.90
CA TYR A 61 7.23 0.19 -1.76
C TYR A 61 8.10 -0.70 -0.87
N ALA A 62 7.71 -1.94 -0.62
CA ALA A 62 8.54 -2.89 0.12
C ALA A 62 9.90 -3.09 -0.57
N HIS A 63 9.91 -3.30 -1.89
CA HIS A 63 11.14 -3.42 -2.66
C HIS A 63 12.00 -2.16 -2.55
N ALA A 64 11.42 -0.97 -2.75
CA ALA A 64 12.14 0.30 -2.66
C ALA A 64 12.79 0.50 -1.28
N LEU A 65 12.07 0.21 -0.20
CA LEU A 65 12.58 0.30 1.17
C LEU A 65 13.73 -0.69 1.44
N GLU A 66 13.62 -1.92 0.95
CA GLU A 66 14.69 -2.93 1.05
C GLU A 66 15.97 -2.49 0.33
N ARG A 67 15.85 -1.78 -0.81
CA ARG A 67 17.00 -1.17 -1.49
C ARG A 67 17.64 -0.08 -0.63
N MET A 68 16.81 0.80 -0.06
CA MET A 68 17.30 1.87 0.82
C MET A 68 18.02 1.32 2.05
N ALA A 69 17.52 0.24 2.65
CA ALA A 69 18.18 -0.44 3.77
C ALA A 69 19.57 -1.01 3.42
N ARG A 70 19.84 -1.25 2.13
CA ARG A 70 21.14 -1.69 1.59
C ARG A 70 22.01 -0.53 1.10
N GLY A 71 21.58 0.72 1.30
CA GLY A 71 22.28 1.91 0.82
C GLY A 71 22.12 2.18 -0.69
N GLU A 72 21.18 1.49 -1.33
CA GLU A 72 20.90 1.66 -2.76
C GLU A 72 19.83 2.72 -3.01
N ARG A 73 19.77 3.23 -4.24
CA ARG A 73 18.69 4.12 -4.68
C ARG A 73 17.36 3.35 -4.66
N PRO A 74 16.28 3.92 -4.10
CA PRO A 74 14.96 3.30 -4.17
C PRO A 74 14.50 3.23 -5.64
N GLU A 75 13.83 2.14 -5.96
CA GLU A 75 13.22 1.87 -7.25
C GLU A 75 11.93 1.09 -6.99
N ILE A 76 10.88 1.37 -7.76
CA ILE A 76 9.67 0.56 -7.77
C ILE A 76 9.72 -0.25 -9.08
N PRO A 77 9.76 -1.58 -9.01
CA PRO A 77 9.81 -2.41 -10.21
C PRO A 77 8.65 -2.08 -11.16
N ASP A 78 8.92 -2.08 -12.46
CA ASP A 78 7.97 -1.79 -13.55
C ASP A 78 7.33 -0.39 -13.52
N TYR A 79 7.70 0.49 -12.59
CA TYR A 79 7.25 1.89 -12.60
C TYR A 79 7.98 2.68 -13.69
N ASP A 80 7.25 3.16 -14.68
CA ASP A 80 7.75 4.08 -15.70
C ASP A 80 7.40 5.53 -15.32
N PRO A 81 8.39 6.39 -15.02
CA PRO A 81 8.14 7.79 -14.72
C PRO A 81 7.48 8.59 -15.86
N GLN A 82 7.55 8.13 -17.11
CA GLN A 82 6.87 8.79 -18.23
C GLN A 82 5.37 8.48 -18.26
N GLY A 83 5.00 7.23 -17.96
CA GLY A 83 3.60 6.81 -17.83
C GLY A 83 2.98 7.16 -16.48
N GLY A 84 3.81 7.33 -15.45
CA GLY A 84 3.40 7.69 -14.10
C GLY A 84 2.49 6.65 -13.45
N ASP A 85 1.73 7.11 -12.46
CA ASP A 85 0.89 6.25 -11.63
C ASP A 85 -0.23 5.60 -12.44
N ASP A 86 -0.77 6.28 -13.46
CA ASP A 86 -1.82 5.73 -14.33
C ASP A 86 -1.35 4.50 -15.10
N ALA A 87 -0.13 4.54 -15.67
CA ALA A 87 0.44 3.40 -16.39
C ALA A 87 0.74 2.22 -15.44
N PHE A 88 1.24 2.53 -14.24
CA PHE A 88 1.51 1.51 -13.24
C PHE A 88 0.22 0.86 -12.72
N ASN A 89 -0.82 1.66 -12.49
CA ASN A 89 -2.14 1.18 -12.06
C ASN A 89 -2.81 0.32 -13.15
N ALA A 90 -2.71 0.71 -14.42
CA ALA A 90 -3.21 -0.08 -15.54
C ALA A 90 -2.50 -1.44 -15.63
N LEU A 91 -1.17 -1.45 -15.48
CA LEU A 91 -0.38 -2.68 -15.42
C LEU A 91 -0.79 -3.56 -14.24
N ALA A 92 -1.02 -2.96 -13.06
CA ALA A 92 -1.45 -3.68 -11.87
C ALA A 92 -2.81 -4.37 -12.06
N SER A 93 -3.80 -3.67 -12.62
CA SER A 93 -5.09 -4.27 -12.97
C SER A 93 -4.92 -5.37 -14.00
N GLU A 94 -4.21 -5.13 -15.12
CA GLU A 94 -4.05 -6.11 -16.19
C GLU A 94 -3.37 -7.40 -15.72
N ARG A 95 -2.28 -7.28 -14.95
CA ARG A 95 -1.50 -8.42 -14.44
C ARG A 95 -2.30 -9.29 -13.50
N ASN A 96 -3.16 -8.68 -12.68
CA ASN A 96 -3.85 -9.37 -11.61
C ASN A 96 -5.30 -9.74 -11.93
N ARG A 97 -5.88 -9.24 -13.04
CA ARG A 97 -7.31 -9.42 -13.39
C ARG A 97 -7.85 -10.85 -13.38
N HIS A 98 -6.97 -11.84 -13.59
CA HIS A 98 -7.33 -13.25 -13.66
C HIS A 98 -7.11 -14.00 -12.34
N LEU A 99 -6.48 -13.35 -11.35
CA LEU A 99 -6.25 -13.98 -10.06
C LEU A 99 -7.58 -14.18 -9.32
N PRO A 100 -7.80 -15.38 -8.76
CA PRO A 100 -8.87 -15.60 -7.79
C PRO A 100 -8.75 -14.59 -6.65
N TRP A 101 -9.89 -14.09 -6.17
CA TRP A 101 -9.93 -13.09 -5.11
C TRP A 101 -9.09 -13.47 -3.88
N GLU A 102 -9.23 -14.71 -3.41
CA GLU A 102 -8.48 -15.19 -2.24
C GLU A 102 -6.96 -15.21 -2.45
N GLU A 103 -6.51 -15.48 -3.68
CA GLU A 103 -5.10 -15.45 -4.06
C GLU A 103 -4.58 -14.01 -4.10
N LEU A 104 -5.33 -13.10 -4.71
CA LEU A 104 -5.00 -11.67 -4.72
C LEU A 104 -4.93 -11.10 -3.29
N MET A 105 -5.87 -11.47 -2.42
CA MET A 105 -5.86 -11.07 -1.01
C MET A 105 -4.66 -11.66 -0.27
N ALA A 106 -4.25 -12.89 -0.57
CA ALA A 106 -3.05 -13.49 -0.01
C ALA A 106 -1.78 -12.75 -0.45
N HIS A 107 -1.69 -12.36 -1.72
CA HIS A 107 -0.60 -11.54 -2.23
C HIS A 107 -0.54 -10.16 -1.56
N LEU A 108 -1.68 -9.48 -1.41
CA LEU A 108 -1.74 -8.21 -0.69
C LEU A 108 -1.27 -8.36 0.77
N ARG A 109 -1.72 -9.40 1.49
CA ARG A 109 -1.24 -9.67 2.86
C ARG A 109 0.27 -9.87 2.92
N ALA A 110 0.82 -10.71 2.04
CA ALA A 110 2.25 -10.96 1.99
C ALA A 110 3.05 -9.68 1.65
N ALA A 111 2.56 -8.86 0.73
CA ALA A 111 3.18 -7.58 0.40
C ALA A 111 3.17 -6.60 1.59
N ARG A 112 2.07 -6.54 2.35
CA ARG A 112 1.95 -5.71 3.57
C ARG A 112 2.88 -6.16 4.68
N GLU A 113 3.02 -7.47 4.89
CA GLU A 113 3.95 -8.05 5.85
C GLU A 113 5.41 -7.75 5.47
N ARG A 114 5.75 -7.93 4.18
CA ARG A 114 7.07 -7.59 3.63
C ARG A 114 7.38 -6.09 3.79
N HIS A 115 6.42 -5.23 3.48
CA HIS A 115 6.55 -3.79 3.66
C HIS A 115 6.80 -3.42 5.11
N GLU A 116 6.00 -3.94 6.04
CA GLU A 116 6.19 -3.67 7.47
C GLU A 116 7.58 -4.12 7.95
N ALA A 117 8.04 -5.29 7.53
CA ALA A 117 9.39 -5.77 7.82
C ALA A 117 10.47 -4.84 7.23
N ALA A 118 10.27 -4.33 6.00
CA ALA A 118 11.17 -3.39 5.36
C ALA A 118 11.24 -2.05 6.10
N VAL A 119 10.10 -1.51 6.55
CA VAL A 119 10.02 -0.29 7.38
C VAL A 119 10.78 -0.48 8.70
N LYS A 120 10.55 -1.59 9.40
CA LYS A 120 11.28 -1.94 10.64
C LYS A 120 12.79 -1.99 10.42
N ASN A 121 13.23 -2.52 9.28
CA ASN A 121 14.65 -2.67 8.95
C ASN A 121 15.36 -1.35 8.64
N LEU A 122 14.65 -0.21 8.52
CA LEU A 122 15.28 1.11 8.33
C LEU A 122 15.90 1.66 9.62
N VAL A 123 15.42 1.22 10.78
CA VAL A 123 15.91 1.68 12.10
C VAL A 123 17.39 1.39 12.23
N GLY A 124 18.17 2.41 12.61
CA GLY A 124 19.64 2.32 12.68
C GLY A 124 20.38 2.19 11.34
N ARG A 125 19.68 2.25 10.20
CA ARG A 125 20.28 2.21 8.85
C ARG A 125 20.19 3.51 8.07
N LEU A 126 19.21 4.35 8.38
CA LEU A 126 19.03 5.65 7.75
C LEU A 126 19.37 6.79 8.73
N PRO A 127 20.08 7.84 8.29
CA PRO A 127 20.14 9.10 9.01
C PRO A 127 18.73 9.69 9.18
N ALA A 128 18.47 10.31 10.33
CA ALA A 128 17.16 10.87 10.66
C ALA A 128 16.67 11.88 9.61
N GLU A 129 17.57 12.68 9.03
CA GLU A 129 17.27 13.69 8.01
C GLU A 129 16.73 13.08 6.72
N ARG A 130 17.00 11.80 6.46
CA ARG A 130 16.47 11.05 5.32
C ARG A 130 15.09 10.44 5.58
N PHE A 131 14.61 10.51 6.82
CA PHE A 131 13.33 9.96 7.28
C PHE A 131 12.35 11.03 7.80
N GLU A 132 12.69 12.31 7.62
CA GLU A 132 11.78 13.43 7.88
C GLU A 132 10.52 13.39 7.01
N GLU A 133 9.48 14.10 7.44
CA GLU A 133 8.26 14.28 6.65
C GLU A 133 8.55 14.82 5.25
N GLY A 134 7.91 14.24 4.23
CA GLY A 134 8.13 14.56 2.82
C GLY A 134 9.38 13.91 2.20
N ARG A 135 10.22 13.22 2.96
CA ARG A 135 11.35 12.45 2.41
C ARG A 135 10.91 11.12 1.84
N THR A 136 11.65 10.63 0.85
CA THR A 136 11.32 9.37 0.14
C THR A 136 11.15 8.19 1.09
N ALA A 137 12.06 7.98 2.05
CA ALA A 137 11.95 6.86 2.99
C ALA A 137 10.68 6.96 3.84
N ARG A 138 10.32 8.18 4.25
CA ARG A 138 9.12 8.45 5.05
C ARG A 138 7.85 8.19 4.24
N ASN A 139 7.76 8.75 3.03
CA ASN A 139 6.59 8.59 2.16
C ASN A 139 6.39 7.12 1.74
N LEU A 140 7.46 6.37 1.47
CA LEU A 140 7.36 4.94 1.17
C LEU A 140 6.96 4.09 2.38
N SER A 141 7.19 4.58 3.61
CA SER A 141 6.83 3.88 4.85
C SER A 141 5.41 4.17 5.30
N ASP A 142 4.93 5.41 5.11
CA ASP A 142 3.65 5.91 5.60
C ASP A 142 2.57 5.74 4.51
N THR A 143 1.92 4.58 4.51
CA THR A 143 0.95 4.19 3.46
C THR A 143 -0.49 4.25 3.92
N ALA A 144 -0.75 4.68 5.15
CA ALA A 144 -2.09 4.75 5.74
C ALA A 144 -3.03 5.66 4.92
N GLY A 145 -2.51 6.74 4.34
CA GLY A 145 -3.27 7.62 3.45
C GLY A 145 -3.79 6.88 2.21
N HIS A 146 -2.94 6.08 1.58
CA HIS A 146 -3.28 5.35 0.35
C HIS A 146 -4.42 4.34 0.57
N ASP A 147 -4.38 3.56 1.66
CA ASP A 147 -5.51 2.68 2.00
C ASP A 147 -6.81 3.48 2.24
N ARG A 148 -6.71 4.62 2.97
CA ARG A 148 -7.86 5.46 3.34
C ARG A 148 -8.50 6.20 2.17
N GLU A 149 -7.74 6.51 1.13
CA GLU A 149 -8.25 7.15 -0.11
C GLU A 149 -9.38 6.33 -0.76
N HIS A 150 -9.40 5.02 -0.55
CA HIS A 150 -10.42 4.13 -1.13
C HIS A 150 -11.61 3.85 -0.21
N ILE A 151 -11.50 4.10 1.09
CA ILE A 151 -12.52 3.67 2.07
C ILE A 151 -13.83 4.42 1.86
N GLU A 152 -13.82 5.75 1.87
CA GLU A 152 -15.06 6.53 1.74
C GLU A 152 -15.76 6.27 0.39
N PRO A 153 -15.06 6.25 -0.76
CA PRO A 153 -15.67 5.84 -2.02
C PRO A 153 -16.35 4.45 -1.96
N ILE A 154 -15.70 3.45 -1.36
CA ILE A 154 -16.27 2.10 -1.23
C ILE A 154 -17.52 2.11 -0.35
N LEU A 155 -17.46 2.79 0.80
CA LEU A 155 -18.59 2.88 1.73
C LEU A 155 -19.77 3.65 1.11
N GLN A 156 -19.50 4.70 0.34
CA GLN A 156 -20.54 5.41 -0.40
C GLN A 156 -21.22 4.48 -1.41
N TRP A 157 -20.43 3.78 -2.23
CA TRP A 157 -20.98 2.85 -3.21
C TRP A 157 -21.81 1.74 -2.56
N ARG A 158 -21.35 1.19 -1.44
CA ARG A 158 -22.11 0.20 -0.66
C ARG A 158 -23.48 0.71 -0.21
N ARG A 159 -23.55 1.95 0.31
CA ARG A 159 -24.82 2.59 0.69
C ARG A 159 -25.76 2.74 -0.51
N GLU A 160 -25.25 3.13 -1.66
CA GLU A 160 -26.02 3.28 -2.91
C GLU A 160 -26.55 1.93 -3.42
N GLN A 161 -25.76 0.86 -3.24
CA GLN A 161 -26.14 -0.51 -3.59
C GLN A 161 -26.97 -1.23 -2.52
N GLN A 162 -27.21 -0.57 -1.37
CA GLN A 162 -27.95 -1.09 -0.21
C GLN A 162 -27.36 -2.39 0.37
N ILE A 163 -26.02 -2.43 0.53
CA ILE A 163 -25.22 -3.56 1.04
C ILE A 163 -24.28 -3.17 2.19
#